data_AF-A0A1D3E0N2-F1
#
_entry.id   AF-A0A1D3E0N2-F1
#
_cell.length_a   1.000
_cell.length_b   1.000
_cell.length_c   1.000
_cell.angle_alpha   90.00
_cell.angle_beta   90.00
_cell.angle_gamma   90.00
#
_symmetry.space_group_name_H-M   'P 1'
#
loop_
_entity.id
_entity.type
_entity.pdbx_description
1 polymer ?
#
loop_
_entity_poly.entity_id
_entity_poly.type
_entity_poly.pdbx_seq_one_letter_code
_entity_poly.pdbx_strand_id
1 'polypeptide(L)'
;MWVARWLEGQGVPVVRPLDVDQPVELRGRPVTFWEELPPHQHGSAEDVAVLLRRLHGLPAPASGLGALDPFTGIAARIGAATTLSPDDRAWLRGLHRELAGAWRERPAGLPACAVHGDAWPGNFVRTEGGQRLVLDLERFSVGPPEWDLTSTAVRHRTTGAVTSAEYRGFCDAYGFDVTEWPGYGTLARIRELRMVTYAARHAGSNPACAGEARHRVACLRGHFGPRPWRWRGIL
;
A
#
# COMPACT_ATOMS: atom_id res chain seq x y z
N MET A 1 -3.43 -17.81 2.78
CA MET A 1 -3.19 -18.64 1.58
C MET A 1 -4.39 -18.73 0.64
N TRP A 2 -5.62 -18.82 1.14
CA TRP A 2 -6.80 -18.92 0.26
C TRP A 2 -6.87 -17.80 -0.80
N VAL A 3 -6.49 -16.55 -0.48
CA VAL A 3 -6.45 -15.45 -1.48
C VAL A 3 -5.58 -15.81 -2.69
N ALA A 4 -4.41 -16.42 -2.47
CA ALA A 4 -3.53 -16.85 -3.56
C ALA A 4 -4.20 -17.91 -4.43
N ARG A 5 -4.79 -18.94 -3.81
CA ARG A 5 -5.51 -20.00 -4.52
C ARG A 5 -6.75 -19.47 -5.27
N TRP A 6 -7.44 -18.48 -4.70
CA TRP A 6 -8.56 -17.81 -5.36
C TRP A 6 -8.08 -17.00 -6.58
N LEU A 7 -7.04 -16.18 -6.44
CA LEU A 7 -6.47 -15.41 -7.54
C LEU A 7 -5.98 -16.32 -8.68
N GLU A 8 -5.32 -17.43 -8.34
CA GLU A 8 -4.90 -18.45 -9.30
C GLU A 8 -6.11 -19.06 -10.04
N GLY A 9 -7.18 -19.41 -9.32
CA GLY A 9 -8.44 -19.88 -9.90
C GLY A 9 -9.15 -18.85 -10.80
N GLN A 10 -8.89 -17.55 -10.59
CA GLN A 10 -9.34 -16.46 -11.47
C GLN A 10 -8.31 -16.14 -12.59
N GLY A 11 -7.24 -16.94 -12.68
CA GLY A 11 -6.16 -16.81 -13.65
C GLY A 11 -5.21 -15.63 -13.41
N VAL A 12 -5.35 -14.88 -12.30
CA VAL A 12 -4.45 -13.78 -11.97
C VAL A 12 -3.11 -14.37 -11.52
N PRO A 13 -1.98 -14.04 -12.18
CA PRO A 13 -0.70 -14.58 -11.77
C PRO A 13 -0.31 -14.00 -10.41
N VAL A 14 0.01 -14.90 -9.48
CA VAL A 14 0.23 -14.62 -8.07
C VAL A 14 1.27 -15.60 -7.53
N VAL A 15 1.99 -15.22 -6.48
CA VAL A 15 2.84 -16.17 -5.75
C VAL A 15 2.02 -17.34 -5.22
N ARG A 16 2.54 -18.56 -5.38
CA ARG A 16 1.80 -19.79 -5.07
C ARG A 16 2.23 -20.39 -3.74
N PRO A 17 1.31 -20.73 -2.84
CA PRO A 17 1.66 -21.49 -1.65
C PRO A 17 2.09 -22.90 -2.05
N LEU A 18 3.12 -23.46 -1.39
CA LEU A 18 3.46 -24.88 -1.58
C LEU A 18 2.28 -25.77 -1.18
N ASP A 19 2.11 -26.89 -1.87
CA ASP A 19 1.05 -27.85 -1.57
C ASP A 19 1.44 -28.75 -0.39
N VAL A 20 1.48 -28.13 0.78
CA VAL A 20 1.72 -28.75 2.08
C VAL A 20 0.64 -28.26 3.05
N ASP A 21 0.44 -28.97 4.16
CA ASP A 21 -0.45 -28.48 5.22
C ASP A 21 0.19 -27.26 5.89
N GLN A 22 -0.49 -26.11 5.84
CA GLN A 22 0.00 -24.84 6.38
C GLN A 22 -1.13 -23.95 6.92
N PRO A 23 -0.83 -22.99 7.82
CA PRO A 23 0.51 -22.66 8.34
C PRO A 23 1.08 -23.75 9.25
N VAL A 24 2.39 -23.96 9.21
CA VAL A 24 3.10 -24.81 10.17
C VAL A 24 3.36 -23.99 11.43
N GLU A 25 2.91 -24.47 12.58
CA GLU A 25 3.20 -23.84 13.87
C GLU A 25 4.59 -24.23 14.36
N LEU A 26 5.49 -23.26 14.47
CA LEU A 26 6.84 -23.47 14.99
C LEU A 26 7.12 -22.50 16.13
N ARG A 27 7.26 -23.03 17.35
CA ARG A 27 7.50 -22.23 18.58
C ARG A 27 6.46 -21.11 18.79
N GLY A 28 5.18 -21.41 18.52
CA GLY A 28 4.06 -20.48 18.65
C GLY A 28 4.06 -19.37 17.59
N ARG A 29 4.69 -19.61 16.44
CA ARG A 29 4.69 -18.70 15.30
C ARG A 29 4.21 -19.44 14.06
N PRO A 30 3.25 -18.89 13.31
CA PRO A 30 2.84 -19.47 12.04
C PRO A 30 3.94 -19.26 10.99
N VAL A 31 4.29 -20.34 10.29
CA VAL A 31 5.23 -20.35 9.16
C VAL A 31 4.49 -20.84 7.91
N THR A 32 4.64 -20.10 6.80
CA THR A 32 4.05 -20.46 5.51
C THR A 32 5.15 -20.67 4.48
N PHE A 33 4.95 -21.63 3.60
CA PHE A 33 5.87 -21.99 2.53
C PHE A 33 5.26 -21.67 1.18
N TRP A 34 6.07 -21.06 0.32
CA TRP A 34 5.68 -20.55 -0.99
C TRP A 34 6.67 -21.06 -2.02
N GLU A 35 6.19 -21.23 -3.24
CA GLU A 35 7.07 -21.53 -4.36
C GLU A 35 8.02 -20.36 -4.59
N GLU A 36 9.30 -20.68 -4.72
CA GLU A 36 10.32 -19.69 -5.06
C GLU A 36 10.09 -19.17 -6.48
N LEU A 37 10.15 -17.85 -6.63
CA LEU A 37 10.01 -17.23 -7.94
C LEU A 37 11.33 -17.35 -8.71
N PRO A 38 11.28 -17.52 -10.04
CA PRO A 38 12.47 -17.37 -10.88
C PRO A 38 13.04 -15.94 -10.76
N PRO A 39 14.25 -15.66 -11.31
CA PRO A 39 14.80 -14.32 -11.37
C PRO A 39 13.77 -13.28 -11.82
N HIS A 40 13.62 -12.24 -11.01
CA HIS A 40 12.58 -11.23 -11.16
C HIS A 40 13.04 -9.86 -10.65
N GLN A 41 12.33 -8.84 -11.07
CA GLN A 41 12.51 -7.46 -10.64
C GLN A 41 11.18 -6.85 -10.20
N HIS A 42 11.21 -5.73 -9.49
CA HIS A 42 10.00 -4.96 -9.20
C HIS A 42 9.29 -4.56 -10.50
N GLY A 43 7.96 -4.62 -10.47
CA GLY A 43 7.12 -4.22 -11.59
C GLY A 43 7.22 -2.71 -11.87
N SER A 44 7.10 -2.34 -13.15
CA SER A 44 6.94 -0.94 -13.54
C SER A 44 5.56 -0.41 -13.09
N ALA A 45 5.34 0.90 -13.19
CA ALA A 45 4.01 1.45 -12.94
C ALA A 45 2.95 0.81 -13.87
N GLU A 46 3.30 0.59 -15.13
CA GLU A 46 2.42 -0.11 -16.09
C GLU A 46 2.11 -1.56 -15.65
N ASP A 47 3.08 -2.30 -15.10
CA ASP A 47 2.82 -3.65 -14.58
C ASP A 47 1.80 -3.67 -13.46
N VAL A 48 1.95 -2.73 -12.53
CA VAL A 48 1.00 -2.54 -11.43
C VAL A 48 -0.38 -2.22 -11.98
N ALA A 49 -0.49 -1.29 -12.93
CA ALA A 49 -1.77 -0.90 -13.53
C ALA A 49 -2.48 -2.09 -14.20
N VAL A 50 -1.76 -2.88 -15.00
CA VAL A 50 -2.36 -4.03 -15.70
C VAL A 50 -2.85 -5.09 -14.70
N LEU A 51 -2.05 -5.42 -13.68
CA LEU A 51 -2.45 -6.39 -12.68
C LEU A 51 -3.61 -5.89 -11.81
N LEU A 52 -3.58 -4.62 -11.39
CA LEU A 52 -4.68 -4.01 -10.64
C LEU A 52 -5.97 -3.98 -11.46
N ARG A 53 -5.92 -3.64 -12.75
CA ARG A 53 -7.10 -3.65 -13.60
C ARG A 53 -7.73 -5.04 -13.67
N ARG A 54 -6.90 -6.08 -13.83
CA ARG A 54 -7.37 -7.46 -13.84
C ARG A 54 -7.98 -7.85 -12.49
N LEU A 55 -7.29 -7.51 -11.39
CA LEU A 55 -7.69 -7.82 -10.02
C LEU A 55 -9.01 -7.13 -9.65
N HIS A 56 -9.15 -5.84 -9.93
CA HIS A 56 -10.35 -5.06 -9.63
C HIS A 56 -11.55 -5.47 -10.49
N GLY A 57 -11.33 -6.10 -11.64
CA GLY A 57 -12.38 -6.65 -12.50
C GLY A 57 -12.88 -8.03 -12.10
N LEU A 58 -12.28 -8.67 -11.08
CA LEU A 58 -12.72 -9.98 -10.64
C LEU A 58 -14.06 -9.91 -9.89
N PRO A 59 -14.92 -10.94 -10.00
CA PRO A 59 -16.06 -11.06 -9.11
C PRO A 59 -15.56 -11.14 -7.66
N ALA A 60 -16.24 -10.44 -6.74
CA ALA A 60 -15.90 -10.54 -5.33
C ALA A 60 -15.95 -12.01 -4.88
N PRO A 61 -14.97 -12.50 -4.11
CA PRO A 61 -15.00 -13.88 -3.63
C PRO A 61 -16.25 -14.10 -2.78
N ALA A 62 -16.89 -15.26 -2.93
CA ALA A 62 -18.17 -15.58 -2.29
C ALA A 62 -18.14 -15.44 -0.75
N SER A 63 -16.96 -15.58 -0.14
CA SER A 63 -16.72 -15.33 1.29
C SER A 63 -15.23 -15.14 1.57
N GLY A 64 -14.90 -14.46 2.67
CA GLY A 64 -13.56 -14.52 3.29
C GLY A 64 -12.76 -13.22 3.30
N LEU A 65 -13.10 -12.23 2.46
CA LEU A 65 -12.43 -10.92 2.51
C LEU A 65 -13.16 -9.98 3.48
N GLY A 66 -12.41 -9.41 4.41
CA GLY A 66 -12.89 -8.32 5.25
C GLY A 66 -13.00 -7.00 4.47
N ALA A 67 -13.70 -6.03 5.03
CA ALA A 67 -13.72 -4.68 4.51
C ALA A 67 -12.34 -4.02 4.68
N LEU A 68 -11.93 -3.21 3.71
CA LEU A 68 -10.70 -2.43 3.78
C LEU A 68 -10.76 -1.44 4.97
N ASP A 69 -9.80 -1.58 5.88
CA ASP A 69 -9.46 -0.57 6.88
C ASP A 69 -8.06 0.02 6.60
N PRO A 70 -7.96 1.23 6.03
CA PRO A 70 -6.68 1.85 5.72
C PRO A 70 -5.92 2.31 6.97
N PHE A 71 -6.53 2.28 8.16
CA PHE A 71 -5.94 2.72 9.42
C PHE A 71 -5.33 1.59 10.25
N THR A 72 -5.45 0.34 9.78
CA THR A 72 -4.89 -0.85 10.45
C THR A 72 -3.42 -0.63 10.86
N GLY A 73 -3.18 -0.69 12.18
CA GLY A 73 -1.86 -0.57 12.81
C GLY A 73 -1.31 0.85 13.00
N ILE A 74 -2.00 1.90 12.54
CA ILE A 74 -1.50 3.29 12.64
C ILE A 74 -1.37 3.74 14.10
N ALA A 75 -2.39 3.52 14.93
CA ALA A 75 -2.37 3.93 16.34
C ALA A 75 -1.22 3.27 17.12
N ALA A 76 -1.00 1.97 16.89
CA ALA A 76 0.10 1.22 17.49
C ALA A 76 1.47 1.74 17.03
N ARG A 77 1.62 2.04 15.73
CA ARG A 77 2.85 2.64 15.17
C ARG A 77 3.16 4.00 15.79
N ILE A 78 2.14 4.86 15.97
CA ILE A 78 2.31 6.16 16.65
C ILE A 78 2.73 5.97 18.12
N GLY A 79 2.13 4.99 18.81
CA GLY A 79 2.50 4.65 20.19
C GLY A 79 3.95 4.19 20.32
N ALA A 80 4.43 3.37 19.37
CA ALA A 80 5.80 2.84 19.34
C ALA A 80 6.86 3.85 18.83
N ALA A 81 6.46 5.02 18.32
CA ALA A 81 7.36 6.02 17.78
C ALA A 81 8.08 6.83 18.87
N THR A 82 8.92 6.16 19.66
CA THR A 82 9.62 6.74 20.82
C THR A 82 10.64 7.82 20.45
N THR A 83 11.16 7.80 19.21
CA THR A 83 12.11 8.80 18.68
C THR A 83 11.48 10.13 18.24
N LEU A 84 10.15 10.19 18.18
CA LEU A 84 9.40 11.43 17.95
C LEU A 84 9.14 12.17 19.26
N SER A 85 8.94 13.49 19.18
CA SER A 85 8.54 14.28 20.34
C SER A 85 7.12 13.90 20.79
N PRO A 86 6.75 14.13 22.07
CA PRO A 86 5.36 14.00 22.51
C PRO A 86 4.38 14.84 21.69
N ASP A 87 4.78 16.05 21.27
CA ASP A 87 3.99 16.92 20.40
C ASP A 87 3.74 16.29 19.03
N ASP A 88 4.77 15.76 18.38
CA ASP A 88 4.62 15.09 17.08
C ASP A 88 3.70 13.89 17.16
N ARG A 89 3.82 13.07 18.23
CA ARG A 89 2.91 11.94 18.44
C ARG A 89 1.48 12.40 18.68
N ALA A 90 1.26 13.47 19.45
CA ALA A 90 -0.06 14.04 19.68
C ALA A 90 -0.68 14.57 18.39
N TRP A 91 0.11 15.29 17.59
CA TRP A 91 -0.28 15.81 16.29
C TRP A 91 -0.65 14.69 15.31
N LEU A 92 0.15 13.62 15.22
CA LEU A 92 -0.15 12.44 14.39
C LEU A 92 -1.45 11.74 14.80
N ARG A 93 -1.77 11.67 16.11
CA ARG A 93 -3.06 11.15 16.59
C ARG A 93 -4.22 12.07 16.19
N GLY A 94 -4.01 13.38 16.19
CA GLY A 94 -4.96 14.36 15.67
C GLY A 94 -5.25 14.13 14.19
N LEU A 95 -4.20 14.10 13.37
CA LEU A 95 -4.29 13.82 11.93
C LEU A 95 -4.96 12.47 11.64
N HIS A 96 -4.63 11.43 12.41
CA HIS A 96 -5.28 10.13 12.28
C HIS A 96 -6.80 10.21 12.48
N ARG A 97 -7.27 10.90 13.54
CA ARG A 97 -8.71 11.08 13.81
C ARG A 97 -9.41 11.88 12.71
N GLU A 98 -8.78 12.97 12.26
CA GLU A 98 -9.27 13.80 11.16
C GLU A 98 -9.47 12.94 9.90
N LEU A 99 -8.44 12.19 9.50
CA LEU A 99 -8.49 11.35 8.30
C LEU A 99 -9.46 10.18 8.42
N ALA A 100 -9.68 9.63 9.63
CA ALA A 100 -10.71 8.62 9.86
C ALA A 100 -12.13 9.19 9.72
N GLY A 101 -12.33 10.48 10.01
CA GLY A 101 -13.56 11.21 9.66
C GLY A 101 -13.69 11.36 8.14
N ALA A 102 -12.70 11.95 7.50
CA ALA A 102 -12.69 12.19 6.06
C ALA A 102 -12.82 10.91 5.22
N TRP A 103 -12.28 9.79 5.68
CA TRP A 103 -12.49 8.49 5.05
C TRP A 103 -13.96 8.09 5.03
N ARG A 104 -14.70 8.26 6.13
CA ARG A 104 -16.13 7.90 6.20
C ARG A 104 -17.01 8.80 5.35
N GLU A 105 -16.63 10.08 5.22
CA GLU A 105 -17.37 11.12 4.50
C GLU A 105 -16.90 11.31 3.05
N ARG A 106 -15.98 10.45 2.58
CA ARG A 106 -15.41 10.55 1.23
C ARG A 106 -16.52 10.49 0.15
N PRO A 107 -16.34 11.20 -0.98
CA PRO A 107 -17.29 11.15 -2.08
C PRO A 107 -17.42 9.72 -2.64
N ALA A 108 -18.51 9.47 -3.36
CA ALA A 108 -18.66 8.22 -4.09
C ALA A 108 -17.56 8.08 -5.15
N GLY A 109 -17.11 6.85 -5.36
CA GLY A 109 -16.11 6.49 -6.36
C GLY A 109 -16.58 5.32 -7.20
N LEU A 110 -15.63 4.57 -7.75
CA LEU A 110 -15.85 3.30 -8.41
C LEU A 110 -16.50 2.28 -7.47
N PRO A 111 -17.26 1.31 -8.01
CA PRO A 111 -17.83 0.23 -7.21
C PRO A 111 -16.75 -0.51 -6.41
N ALA A 112 -17.08 -0.88 -5.18
CA ALA A 112 -16.16 -1.65 -4.35
C ALA A 112 -15.88 -3.02 -4.98
N CYS A 113 -14.62 -3.42 -4.92
CA CYS A 113 -14.14 -4.68 -5.47
C CYS A 113 -13.11 -5.31 -4.52
N ALA A 114 -12.60 -6.48 -4.91
CA ALA A 114 -11.36 -6.98 -4.36
C ALA A 114 -10.24 -5.94 -4.57
N VAL A 115 -9.50 -5.62 -3.51
CA VAL A 115 -8.31 -4.75 -3.56
C VAL A 115 -7.14 -5.47 -2.90
N HIS A 116 -5.93 -5.23 -3.43
CA HIS A 116 -4.70 -5.70 -2.81
C HIS A 116 -4.53 -5.10 -1.42
N GLY A 117 -4.89 -3.83 -1.23
CA GLY A 117 -4.78 -3.14 0.05
C GLY A 117 -3.38 -2.58 0.35
N ASP A 118 -2.35 -3.05 -0.34
CA ASP A 118 -0.97 -2.55 -0.25
C ASP A 118 -0.25 -2.55 -1.60
N ALA A 119 -0.90 -1.97 -2.62
CA ALA A 119 -0.41 -1.98 -3.99
C ALA A 119 0.83 -1.08 -4.25
N TRP A 120 1.92 -1.31 -3.51
CA TRP A 120 3.23 -0.72 -3.78
C TRP A 120 3.98 -1.54 -4.82
N PRO A 121 4.88 -0.94 -5.63
CA PRO A 121 5.62 -1.66 -6.67
C PRO A 121 6.44 -2.85 -6.17
N GLY A 122 6.86 -2.87 -4.90
CA GLY A 122 7.56 -4.03 -4.33
C GLY A 122 6.69 -5.28 -4.23
N ASN A 123 5.37 -5.11 -4.23
CA ASN A 123 4.39 -6.20 -4.13
C ASN A 123 3.90 -6.67 -5.51
N PHE A 124 4.48 -6.14 -6.59
CA PHE A 124 4.27 -6.62 -7.94
C PHE A 124 5.62 -6.85 -8.59
N VAL A 125 5.81 -8.00 -9.21
CA VAL A 125 7.10 -8.35 -9.81
C VAL A 125 6.93 -8.75 -11.26
N ARG A 126 7.99 -8.56 -12.03
CA ARG A 126 8.11 -9.05 -13.39
C ARG A 126 9.28 -10.04 -13.47
N THR A 127 9.02 -11.25 -13.93
CA THR A 127 10.05 -12.26 -14.20
C THR A 127 10.82 -11.91 -15.47
N GLU A 128 12.02 -12.47 -15.66
CA GLU A 128 12.78 -12.32 -16.91
C GLU A 128 12.01 -12.81 -18.15
N GLY A 129 11.12 -13.80 -17.98
CA GLY A 129 10.20 -14.28 -19.02
C GLY A 129 9.02 -13.34 -19.31
N GLY A 130 8.95 -12.17 -18.65
CA GLY A 130 7.92 -11.15 -18.87
C GLY A 130 6.61 -11.37 -18.10
N GLN A 131 6.51 -12.41 -17.27
CA GLN A 131 5.33 -12.67 -16.46
C GLN A 131 5.23 -11.66 -15.32
N ARG A 132 4.04 -11.10 -15.11
CA ARG A 132 3.73 -10.14 -14.04
C ARG A 132 3.03 -10.88 -12.91
N LEU A 133 3.50 -10.79 -11.67
CA LEU A 133 2.91 -11.48 -10.52
C LEU A 133 2.59 -10.53 -9.37
N VAL A 134 1.52 -10.85 -8.64
CA VAL A 134 1.15 -10.21 -7.37
C VAL A 134 1.77 -10.97 -6.20
N LEU A 135 2.33 -10.22 -5.24
CA LEU A 135 2.90 -10.72 -3.98
C LEU A 135 2.15 -10.12 -2.78
N ASP A 136 2.57 -10.49 -1.57
CA ASP A 136 2.16 -9.85 -0.31
C ASP A 136 0.63 -9.67 -0.11
N LEU A 137 -0.07 -10.79 0.04
CA LEU A 137 -1.53 -10.85 0.04
C LEU A 137 -2.16 -10.62 1.43
N GLU A 138 -1.39 -10.17 2.43
CA GLU A 138 -1.89 -10.07 3.82
C GLU A 138 -2.94 -8.96 4.01
N ARG A 139 -2.96 -7.95 3.13
CA ARG A 139 -3.88 -6.79 3.21
C ARG A 139 -5.07 -6.89 2.26
N PHE A 140 -5.21 -8.02 1.59
CA PHE A 140 -6.27 -8.21 0.62
C PHE A 140 -7.63 -8.05 1.28
N SER A 141 -8.50 -7.25 0.68
CA SER A 141 -9.77 -6.84 1.28
C SER A 141 -10.78 -6.43 0.22
N VAL A 142 -12.01 -6.11 0.63
CA VAL A 142 -13.02 -5.48 -0.23
C VAL A 142 -13.06 -3.99 0.06
N GLY A 143 -12.95 -3.17 -0.99
CA GLY A 143 -12.92 -1.72 -0.84
C GLY A 143 -12.92 -0.96 -2.16
N PRO A 144 -12.82 0.39 -2.11
CA PRO A 144 -12.69 1.21 -3.30
C PRO A 144 -11.36 0.92 -4.02
N PRO A 145 -11.35 0.60 -5.33
CA PRO A 145 -10.12 0.36 -6.10
C PRO A 145 -9.18 1.57 -6.08
N GLU A 146 -9.71 2.78 -5.87
CA GLU A 146 -8.95 4.02 -5.71
C GLU A 146 -7.89 3.93 -4.61
N TRP A 147 -8.09 3.09 -3.60
CA TRP A 147 -7.12 2.86 -2.54
C TRP A 147 -5.80 2.30 -3.07
N ASP A 148 -5.85 1.37 -4.01
CA ASP A 148 -4.67 0.78 -4.61
C ASP A 148 -4.03 1.72 -5.63
N LEU A 149 -4.84 2.38 -6.46
CA LEU A 149 -4.38 3.37 -7.44
C LEU A 149 -3.65 4.56 -6.78
N THR A 150 -4.12 4.97 -5.60
CA THR A 150 -3.53 6.07 -4.84
C THR A 150 -2.05 5.80 -4.50
N SER A 151 -1.63 4.53 -4.38
CA SER A 151 -0.23 4.19 -4.07
C SER A 151 0.72 4.73 -5.14
N THR A 152 0.42 4.50 -6.43
CA THR A 152 1.22 5.01 -7.55
C THR A 152 1.09 6.53 -7.67
N ALA A 153 -0.12 7.07 -7.50
CA ALA A 153 -0.35 8.51 -7.54
C ALA A 153 0.40 9.27 -6.43
N VAL A 154 0.52 8.71 -5.23
CA VAL A 154 1.33 9.27 -4.13
C VAL A 154 2.82 9.21 -4.47
N ARG A 155 3.31 8.14 -5.09
CA ARG A 155 4.70 8.09 -5.57
C ARG A 155 4.98 9.15 -6.63
N HIS A 156 4.00 9.49 -7.45
CA HIS A 156 4.11 10.57 -8.42
C HIS A 156 4.04 11.95 -7.76
N ARG A 157 2.94 12.26 -7.07
CA ARG A 157 2.62 13.60 -6.56
C ARG A 157 3.31 13.95 -5.25
N THR A 158 3.56 12.97 -4.38
CA THR A 158 4.09 13.20 -3.03
C THR A 158 5.58 12.97 -2.93
N THR A 159 6.11 11.90 -3.52
CA THR A 159 7.56 11.59 -3.39
C THR A 159 8.37 11.92 -4.64
N GLY A 160 7.71 12.09 -5.79
CA GLY A 160 8.39 12.26 -7.09
C GLY A 160 9.14 11.01 -7.55
N ALA A 161 8.88 9.85 -6.95
CA ALA A 161 9.51 8.58 -7.32
C ALA A 161 8.91 7.93 -8.58
N VAL A 162 7.83 8.49 -9.11
CA VAL A 162 7.23 8.14 -10.40
C VAL A 162 7.17 9.40 -11.24
N THR A 163 7.74 9.35 -12.44
CA THR A 163 7.74 10.45 -13.40
C THR A 163 6.35 10.68 -13.98
N SER A 164 6.09 11.86 -14.54
CA SER A 164 4.81 12.14 -15.20
C SER A 164 4.54 11.22 -16.39
N ALA A 165 5.58 10.75 -17.10
CA ALA A 165 5.43 9.82 -18.21
C ALA A 165 4.99 8.42 -17.73
N GLU A 166 5.63 7.90 -16.68
CA GLU A 166 5.25 6.62 -16.06
C GLU A 166 3.84 6.70 -15.44
N TYR A 167 3.48 7.83 -14.82
CA TYR A 167 2.15 8.01 -14.25
C TYR A 167 1.05 8.05 -15.32
N ARG A 168 1.31 8.71 -16.46
CA ARG A 168 0.40 8.65 -17.61
C ARG A 168 0.23 7.22 -18.12
N GLY A 169 1.33 6.49 -18.32
CA GLY A 169 1.27 5.09 -18.73
C GLY A 169 0.50 4.20 -17.73
N PHE A 170 0.62 4.46 -16.43
CA PHE A 170 -0.20 3.81 -15.40
C PHE A 170 -1.70 4.10 -15.60
N CYS A 171 -2.06 5.36 -15.79
CA CYS A 171 -3.46 5.77 -15.99
C CYS A 171 -4.04 5.21 -17.28
N ASP A 172 -3.27 5.21 -18.37
CA ASP A 172 -3.68 4.66 -19.68
C ASP A 172 -3.91 3.14 -19.60
N ALA A 173 -2.99 2.41 -18.94
CA ALA A 173 -3.11 0.97 -18.78
C ALA A 173 -4.28 0.56 -17.88
N TYR A 174 -4.50 1.29 -16.78
CA TYR A 174 -5.62 1.02 -15.87
C TYR A 174 -6.96 1.51 -16.43
N GLY A 175 -6.97 2.67 -17.10
CA GLY A 175 -8.15 3.33 -17.66
C GLY A 175 -8.83 4.35 -16.73
N PHE A 176 -8.14 4.81 -15.68
CA PHE A 176 -8.67 5.79 -14.72
C PHE A 176 -7.53 6.55 -14.02
N ASP A 177 -7.58 7.88 -14.03
CA ASP A 177 -6.69 8.73 -13.23
C ASP A 177 -7.34 9.03 -11.88
N VAL A 178 -6.85 8.38 -10.83
CA VAL A 178 -7.37 8.59 -9.47
C VAL A 178 -7.20 10.03 -8.99
N THR A 179 -6.26 10.81 -9.54
CA THR A 179 -6.03 12.19 -9.11
C THR A 179 -7.11 13.16 -9.56
N GLU A 180 -7.93 12.78 -10.55
CA GLU A 180 -9.09 13.56 -11.00
C GLU A 180 -10.33 13.31 -10.12
N TRP A 181 -10.33 12.25 -9.32
CA TRP A 181 -11.42 11.93 -8.41
C TRP A 181 -11.39 12.84 -7.16
N PRO A 182 -12.53 13.47 -6.77
CA PRO A 182 -12.55 14.41 -5.64
C PRO A 182 -12.10 13.83 -4.29
N GLY A 183 -12.16 12.50 -4.12
CA GLY A 183 -11.72 11.83 -2.90
C GLY A 183 -10.20 11.58 -2.82
N TYR A 184 -9.45 11.83 -3.89
CA TYR A 184 -8.00 11.55 -3.95
C TYR A 184 -7.22 12.20 -2.82
N GLY A 185 -7.48 13.48 -2.54
CA GLY A 185 -6.76 14.22 -1.51
C GLY A 185 -6.83 13.54 -0.13
N THR A 186 -7.98 12.97 0.21
CA THR A 186 -8.17 12.20 1.45
C THR A 186 -7.34 10.93 1.44
N LEU A 187 -7.41 10.12 0.38
CA LEU A 187 -6.67 8.86 0.29
C LEU A 187 -5.16 9.08 0.26
N ALA A 188 -4.68 10.12 -0.44
CA ALA A 188 -3.28 10.49 -0.50
C ALA A 188 -2.74 10.83 0.90
N ARG A 189 -3.47 11.65 1.68
CA ARG A 189 -3.10 11.98 3.07
C ARG A 189 -3.10 10.76 3.99
N ILE A 190 -3.99 9.79 3.77
CA ILE A 190 -3.98 8.53 4.53
C ILE A 190 -2.74 7.69 4.17
N ARG A 191 -2.40 7.56 2.89
CA ARG A 191 -1.16 6.88 2.44
C ARG A 191 0.09 7.55 2.99
N GLU A 192 0.14 8.87 2.97
CA GLU A 192 1.20 9.66 3.60
C GLU A 192 1.33 9.38 5.10
N LEU A 193 0.22 9.40 5.85
CA LEU A 193 0.22 9.06 7.27
C LEU A 193 0.76 7.64 7.50
N ARG A 194 0.40 6.66 6.66
CA ARG A 194 0.96 5.31 6.72
C ARG A 194 2.47 5.31 6.50
N MET A 195 2.97 6.03 5.50
CA MET A 195 4.41 6.13 5.21
C MET A 195 5.20 6.80 6.35
N VAL A 196 4.64 7.85 6.96
CA VAL A 196 5.27 8.55 8.09
C VAL A 196 5.27 7.70 9.35
N THR A 197 4.15 7.06 9.68
CA THR A 197 4.06 6.21 10.88
C THR A 197 4.85 4.91 10.73
N TYR A 198 5.02 4.39 9.52
CA TYR A 198 5.95 3.30 9.24
C TYR A 198 7.39 3.70 9.55
N ALA A 199 7.86 4.85 9.03
CA ALA A 199 9.19 5.38 9.31
C ALA A 199 9.41 5.65 10.80
N ALA A 200 8.41 6.21 11.47
CA ALA A 200 8.45 6.52 12.90
C ALA A 200 8.54 5.25 13.77
N ARG A 201 7.80 4.19 13.44
CA ARG A 201 7.94 2.88 14.09
C ARG A 201 9.35 2.32 13.91
N HIS A 202 9.86 2.31 12.67
CA HIS A 202 11.17 1.74 12.36
C HIS A 202 12.30 2.51 13.06
N ALA A 203 12.18 3.83 13.19
CA ALA A 203 13.12 4.64 13.95
C ALA A 203 13.22 4.24 15.43
N GLY A 204 12.18 3.63 16.02
CA GLY A 204 12.22 3.12 17.39
C GLY A 204 13.18 1.94 17.59
N SER A 205 13.41 1.12 16.54
CA SER A 205 14.35 0.00 16.56
C SER A 205 15.68 0.31 15.84
N ASN A 206 15.71 1.35 15.00
CA ASN A 206 16.88 1.79 14.26
C ASN A 206 17.04 3.32 14.34
N PRO A 207 17.83 3.84 15.30
CA PRO A 207 18.00 5.28 15.50
C PRO A 207 18.51 6.05 14.27
N ALA A 208 19.19 5.39 13.32
CA ALA A 208 19.63 6.04 12.08
C ALA A 208 18.46 6.58 11.24
N CYS A 209 17.27 5.98 11.38
CA CYS A 209 16.06 6.42 10.69
C CYS A 209 15.32 7.58 11.41
N ALA A 210 15.75 7.99 12.61
CA ALA A 210 15.03 9.00 13.40
C ALA A 210 15.01 10.38 12.73
N GLY A 211 16.10 10.76 12.05
CA GLY A 211 16.14 12.01 11.28
C GLY A 211 15.13 12.03 10.14
N GLU A 212 15.03 10.91 9.41
CA GLU A 212 14.05 10.74 8.33
C GLU A 212 12.61 10.76 8.87
N ALA A 213 12.34 10.06 9.97
CA ALA A 213 11.01 10.06 10.60
C ALA A 213 10.56 11.48 11.00
N ARG A 214 11.44 12.27 11.64
CA ARG A 214 11.14 13.67 11.99
C ARG A 214 10.95 14.54 10.76
N HIS A 215 11.79 14.38 9.74
CA HIS A 215 11.66 15.12 8.49
C HIS A 215 10.30 14.88 7.83
N ARG A 216 9.86 13.62 7.75
CA ARG A 216 8.55 13.26 7.19
C ARG A 216 7.38 13.86 7.96
N VAL A 217 7.43 13.86 9.30
CA VAL A 217 6.41 14.54 10.12
C VAL A 217 6.37 16.03 9.82
N ALA A 218 7.53 16.69 9.76
CA ALA A 218 7.63 18.11 9.46
C ALA A 218 7.12 18.46 8.04
N CYS A 219 7.32 17.58 7.05
CA CYS A 219 6.70 17.70 5.73
C CYS A 219 5.16 17.74 5.82
N LEU A 220 4.55 16.78 6.54
CA LEU A 220 3.09 16.77 6.70
C LEU A 220 2.56 17.98 7.47
N ARG A 221 3.37 18.59 8.34
CA ARG A 221 3.07 19.84 9.06
C ARG A 221 3.27 21.10 8.22
N GLY A 222 3.71 20.97 6.97
CA GLY A 222 3.90 22.09 6.04
C GLY A 222 5.22 22.85 6.22
N HIS A 223 6.17 22.32 7.00
CA HIS A 223 7.44 23.01 7.27
C HIS A 223 8.43 22.98 6.09
N PHE A 224 8.15 22.18 5.04
CA PHE A 224 9.03 21.97 3.88
C PHE A 224 8.36 22.30 2.55
N GLY A 225 7.36 23.19 2.56
CA GLY A 225 6.68 23.64 1.34
C GLY A 225 5.82 22.55 0.68
N PRO A 226 5.37 22.79 -0.57
CA PRO A 226 4.51 21.86 -1.28
C PRO A 226 5.26 20.58 -1.67
N ARG A 227 4.49 19.52 -1.91
CA ARG A 227 4.97 18.28 -2.53
C ARG A 227 5.55 18.56 -3.94
N PRO A 228 6.46 17.71 -4.47
CA PRO A 228 6.93 16.45 -3.89
C PRO A 228 8.08 16.62 -2.89
N TRP A 229 8.06 15.81 -1.83
CA TRP A 229 9.14 15.70 -0.85
C TRP A 229 10.02 14.48 -1.14
N ARG A 230 11.35 14.68 -1.13
CA ARG A 230 12.32 13.59 -1.38
C ARG A 230 12.58 12.78 -0.12
N TRP A 231 11.68 11.85 0.18
CA TRP A 231 11.84 10.92 1.31
C TRP A 231 12.73 9.73 0.94
N ARG A 232 13.65 9.37 1.83
CA ARG A 232 14.52 8.19 1.66
C ARG A 232 13.80 6.91 2.05
N GLY A 233 14.09 5.79 1.38
CA GLY A 233 13.55 4.48 1.75
C GLY A 233 13.87 4.11 3.20
N ILE A 234 12.92 3.44 3.85
CA ILE A 234 13.11 2.85 5.19
C ILE A 234 13.20 1.34 4.96
N LEU A 235 14.42 0.80 5.07
CA LEU A 235 14.72 -0.63 5.00
C LEU A 235 14.63 -1.22 6.41
#